data_AF-A0A7K0YEL7-F1
#
_entry.id   AF-A0A7K0YEL7-F1
#
_cell.length_a   1.000
_cell.length_b   1.000
_cell.length_c   1.000
_cell.angle_alpha   90.00
_cell.angle_beta   90.00
_cell.angle_gamma   90.00
#
_symmetry.space_group_name_H-M   'P 1'
#
loop_
_entity.id
_entity.type
_entity.pdbx_description
1 polymer ?
#
loop_
_entity_poly.entity_id
_entity_poly.type
_entity_poly.pdbx_seq_one_letter_code
_entity_poly.pdbx_strand_id
1 'polypeptide(L)' 'MKVIALTGGIGAGKSTVAQFFSELGANVIDADHLARIAIERGSEGFDEVIARFGEKIL' A
#
# COMPACT_ATOMS: atom_id res chain seq x y z
N MET A 1 -11.54 14.57 10.59
CA MET A 1 -10.52 13.53 10.84
C MET A 1 -9.18 14.08 10.38
N LYS A 2 -8.10 13.91 11.17
CA LYS A 2 -6.75 14.32 10.76
C LYS A 2 -6.06 13.14 10.06
N VAL A 3 -5.36 13.42 8.97
CA VAL A 3 -4.56 12.44 8.24
C VAL A 3 -3.09 12.73 8.52
N ILE A 4 -2.34 11.70 8.92
CA ILE A 4 -0.92 11.79 9.25
C ILE A 4 -0.18 10.83 8.32
N ALA A 5 0.82 11.33 7.59
CA ALA A 5 1.68 10.48 6.76
C ALA A 5 2.85 9.93 7.59
N LEU A 6 2.96 8.60 7.68
CA LEU A 6 4.11 7.93 8.27
C LEU A 6 5.07 7.51 7.15
N THR A 7 6.31 7.98 7.20
CA THR A 7 7.36 7.67 6.22
C THR A 7 8.70 7.42 6.90
N GLY A 8 9.69 6.99 6.13
CA GLY A 8 11.02 6.59 6.60
C GLY A 8 11.70 5.64 5.61
N GLY A 9 13.02 5.53 5.71
CA GLY A 9 13.83 4.66 4.86
C GLY A 9 13.51 3.17 5.00
N ILE A 10 14.09 2.35 4.13
CA ILE A 10 14.06 0.89 4.27
C ILE A 10 14.71 0.50 5.62
N GLY A 11 14.10 -0.44 6.35
CA GLY A 11 14.58 -0.86 7.67
C GLY A 11 14.35 0.14 8.80
N ALA A 12 13.73 1.30 8.57
CA ALA A 12 13.52 2.33 9.59
C ALA A 12 12.42 2.00 10.64
N GLY A 13 11.81 0.80 10.60
CA GLY A 13 10.79 0.40 11.56
C GLY A 13 9.39 1.01 11.34
N LYS A 14 9.07 1.51 10.13
CA LYS A 14 7.76 2.08 9.80
C LYS A 14 6.59 1.17 10.18
N SER A 15 6.67 -0.12 9.83
CA SER A 15 5.62 -1.09 10.12
C SER A 15 5.41 -1.26 11.63
N THR A 16 6.49 -1.22 12.42
CA THR A 16 6.42 -1.26 13.89
C THR A 16 5.73 -0.01 14.45
N VAL A 17 6.10 1.18 13.97
CA VAL A 17 5.47 2.44 14.39
C VAL A 17 3.99 2.49 13.97
N ALA A 18 3.67 2.01 12.76
CA ALA A 18 2.30 1.90 12.28
C ALA A 18 1.47 0.98 13.21
N GLN A 19 2.02 -0.17 13.60
CA GLN A 19 1.37 -1.08 14.54
C GLN A 19 1.10 -0.40 15.90
N PHE A 20 2.07 0.34 16.45
CA PHE A 20 1.86 1.09 17.70
C PHE A 20 0.74 2.13 17.56
N PHE A 21 0.65 2.84 16.43
CA PHE A 21 -0.47 3.75 16.20
C PHE A 21 -1.81 3.01 16.14
N SER A 22 -1.85 1.82 15.52
CA SER A 22 -3.05 0.99 15.49
C SER A 22 -3.48 0.55 16.89
N GLU A 23 -2.53 0.12 17.73
CA GLU A 23 -2.77 -0.29 19.13
C GLU A 23 -3.29 0.87 19.98
N LEU A 24 -2.89 2.10 19.66
CA LEU A 24 -3.37 3.33 20.28
C LEU A 24 -4.72 3.83 19.71
N GLY A 25 -5.32 3.09 18.78
CA GLY A 25 -6.65 3.36 18.21
C GLY A 25 -6.66 4.19 16.93
N ALA A 26 -5.51 4.38 16.28
CA ALA A 26 -5.48 4.98 14.95
C ALA A 26 -5.94 3.99 13.88
N ASN A 27 -6.70 4.47 12.90
CA ASN A 27 -6.94 3.72 11.67
C ASN A 27 -5.71 3.83 10.78
N VAL A 28 -4.96 2.74 10.65
CA VAL A 28 -3.75 2.68 9.83
C VAL A 28 -4.13 2.29 8.41
N ILE A 29 -3.67 3.09 7.44
CA ILE A 29 -3.79 2.81 6.01
C ILE A 29 -2.39 2.53 5.48
N ASP A 30 -2.15 1.30 5.04
CA ASP A 30 -0.87 0.90 4.44
C ASP A 30 -0.93 1.06 2.91
N ALA A 31 -0.17 2.02 2.39
CA ALA A 31 -0.13 2.31 0.96
C ALA A 31 0.53 1.18 0.14
N ASP A 32 1.55 0.50 0.67
CA ASP A 32 2.23 -0.59 -0.03
C ASP A 32 1.30 -1.80 -0.16
N HIS A 33 0.51 -2.07 0.88
CA HIS A 33 -0.50 -3.13 0.84
C HIS A 33 -1.62 -2.81 -0.17
N LEU A 34 -2.16 -1.58 -0.12
CA LEU A 34 -3.22 -1.16 -1.05
C LEU A 34 -2.74 -1.14 -2.50
N ALA A 35 -1.49 -0.75 -2.76
CA ALA A 35 -0.92 -0.77 -4.10
C ALA A 35 -0.88 -2.19 -4.69
N ARG A 36 -0.66 -3.22 -3.86
CA ARG A 36 -0.71 -4.63 -4.32
C ARG A 36 -2.12 -5.05 -4.67
N ILE A 37 -3.10 -4.73 -3.82
CA ILE A 37 -4.52 -5.03 -4.05
C ILE A 37 -5.02 -4.32 -5.32
N ALA A 38 -4.60 -3.08 -5.52
CA ALA A 38 -5.03 -2.26 -6.66
C ALA A 38 -4.66 -2.85 -8.03
N ILE A 39 -3.71 -3.79 -8.08
CA ILE A 39 -3.27 -4.47 -9.30
C ILE A 39 -3.48 -5.99 -9.23
N GLU A 40 -4.29 -6.49 -8.31
CA GLU A 40 -4.66 -7.90 -8.28
C GLU A 40 -5.44 -8.29 -9.54
N ARG A 41 -5.29 -9.55 -9.98
CA ARG A 41 -6.00 -10.06 -11.16
C ARG A 41 -7.51 -9.83 -11.04
N GLY A 42 -8.10 -9.24 -12.07
CA GLY A 42 -9.53 -8.89 -12.09
C GLY A 42 -9.86 -7.51 -11.51
N SER A 43 -8.85 -6.73 -11.08
CA SER A 43 -9.02 -5.30 -10.78
C SER A 43 -8.89 -4.45 -12.05
N GLU A 44 -9.48 -3.25 -12.02
CA GLU A 44 -9.31 -2.24 -13.08
C GLU A 44 -7.83 -1.85 -13.23
N GLY A 45 -7.09 -1.73 -12.12
CA GLY A 45 -5.67 -1.41 -12.15
C GLY A 45 -4.81 -2.50 -12.79
N PHE A 46 -5.19 -3.77 -12.68
CA PHE A 46 -4.55 -4.86 -13.41
C PHE A 46 -4.71 -4.69 -14.93
N ASP A 47 -5.93 -4.40 -15.39
CA ASP A 47 -6.21 -4.21 -16.82
C ASP A 47 -5.45 -2.99 -17.38
N GLU A 48 -5.38 -1.89 -16.63
CA GLU A 48 -4.59 -0.71 -17.00
C GLU A 48 -3.09 -1.00 -17.12
N VAL A 49 -2.55 -1.74 -16.15
CA VAL A 49 -1.14 -2.16 -16.13
C VAL A 49 -0.83 -3.03 -17.35
N ILE A 50 -1.72 -3.97 -17.70
CA ILE A 50 -1.55 -4.84 -18.87
C ILE A 50 -1.73 -4.08 -20.17
N ALA A 51 -2.70 -3.18 -20.27
CA ALA A 51 -2.90 -2.35 -21.44
C ALA A 51 -1.67 -1.47 -21.74
N ARG A 52 -0.97 -1.00 -20.70
CA ARG A 52 0.22 -0.15 -20.84
C ARG A 52 1.52 -0.93 -21.06
N PHE A 53 1.73 -2.03 -20.35
CA PHE A 53 3.03 -2.71 -20.29
C PHE A 53 3.04 -4.11 -20.95
N GLY A 54 1.87 -4.66 -21.28
CA GLY A 54 1.69 -5.98 -21.87
C GLY A 54 1.80 -7.13 -20.86
N GLU A 55 1.31 -8.32 -21.21
CA GLU A 55 1.21 -9.47 -20.29
C GLU A 55 2.53 -10.08 -19.81
N LYS A 56 3.67 -9.69 -20.40
CA LYS A 56 4.98 -10.25 -20.06
C LYS A 56 5.51 -9.86 -18.68
N ILE A 57 4.87 -8.90 -18.00
CA ILE A 57 5.28 -8.42 -16.68
C ILE A 57 4.62 -9.18 -15.52
N LEU A 58 3.72 -10.11 -15.83
CA LEU A 58 2.94 -10.88 -14.86
C LEU A 58 3.70 -12.04 -14.23
#